data_AF-A0A087S1S7-F1
#
_entry.id   AF-A0A087S1S7-F1
#
_cell.length_a   1.000
_cell.length_b   1.000
_cell.length_c   1.000
_cell.angle_alpha   90.00
_cell.angle_beta   90.00
_cell.angle_gamma   90.00
#
_symmetry.space_group_name_H-M   'P 1'
#
loop_
_entity.id
_entity.type
_entity.pdbx_description
1 polymer ?
#
loop_
_entity_poly.entity_id
_entity_poly.type
_entity_poly.pdbx_seq_one_letter_code
_entity_poly.pdbx_strand_id
1 'polypeptide(L)' 'MDKYLTVVLIFMIVTIAIAFFDPTTGDMRFIPHLFYGGIAGIIIIFLYSSYKEKKARQEANAKRRRSKK' A
#
# COMPACT_ATOMS: atom_id res chain seq x y z
N MET A 1 2.06 1.24 9.17
CA MET A 1 2.50 0.19 8.22
C MET A 1 3.97 -0.10 8.44
N ASP A 2 4.43 -1.29 8.03
CA ASP A 2 5.85 -1.62 8.02
C ASP A 2 6.64 -0.65 7.13
N LYS A 3 7.88 -0.30 7.51
CA LYS A 3 8.70 0.67 6.77
C LYS A 3 8.88 0.28 5.29
N TYR A 4 9.04 -1.01 5.01
CA TYR A 4 9.25 -1.49 3.65
C TYR A 4 7.97 -1.35 2.83
N LEU A 5 6.82 -1.61 3.46
CA LEU A 5 5.53 -1.49 2.80
C LEU A 5 5.17 -0.03 2.49
N THR A 6 5.57 0.91 3.35
CA THR A 6 5.47 2.35 3.07
C THR A 6 6.33 2.76 1.88
N VAL A 7 7.54 2.23 1.76
CA VAL A 7 8.41 2.50 0.59
C VAL A 7 7.74 2.00 -0.71
N VAL A 8 7.20 0.79 -0.71
CA VAL A 8 6.48 0.24 -1.88
C VAL A 8 5.25 1.10 -2.20
N LEU A 9 4.53 1.59 -1.19
CA LEU A 9 3.38 2.47 -1.39
C LEU A 9 3.77 3.78 -2.12
N ILE A 10 4.90 4.38 -1.74
CA ILE A 10 5.44 5.58 -2.41
C ILE A 10 5.71 5.29 -3.88
N PHE A 11 6.32 4.13 -4.20
CA PHE A 11 6.55 3.73 -5.59
C PHE A 11 5.26 3.58 -6.40
N MET A 12 4.18 3.08 -5.79
CA MET A 12 2.88 2.99 -6.47
C MET A 12 2.31 4.38 -6.79
N ILE A 13 2.44 5.34 -5.88
CA ILE A 13 1.99 6.73 -6.10
C ILE A 13 2.82 7.40 -7.21
N VAL A 14 4.15 7.21 -7.20
CA VAL A 14 5.03 7.72 -8.25
C VAL A 14 4.68 7.10 -9.60
N THR A 15 4.35 5.80 -9.63
CA THR A 15 3.92 5.11 -10.86
C THR A 15 2.65 5.73 -11.45
N ILE A 16 1.69 6.13 -10.59
CA ILE A 16 0.48 6.84 -11.03
C ILE A 16 0.85 8.19 -11.65
N ALA A 17 1.78 8.95 -11.05
CA ALA A 17 2.24 10.22 -11.64
C ALA A 17 2.89 10.01 -13.02
N ILE A 18 3.74 8.98 -13.17
CA ILE A 18 4.39 8.62 -14.45
C ILE A 18 3.37 8.14 -15.51
N ALA A 19 2.20 7.65 -15.08
CA ALA A 19 1.11 7.31 -15.99
C ALA A 19 0.53 8.56 -16.68
N PHE A 20 0.64 9.73 -16.05
CA PHE A 20 0.15 11.01 -16.58
C PHE A 20 1.24 11.89 -17.22
N PHE A 21 2.49 11.75 -16.79
CA PHE A 21 3.60 12.56 -17.27
C PHE A 21 4.69 11.69 -17.89
N ASP A 22 5.16 12.08 -19.08
CA ASP A 22 6.37 11.46 -19.62
C ASP A 22 7.60 11.94 -18.84
N PRO A 23 8.39 11.05 -18.22
CA PRO A 23 9.54 11.45 -17.42
C PRO A 23 10.70 12.00 -18.26
N THR A 24 10.69 11.78 -19.58
CA THR A 24 11.76 12.22 -20.47
C THR A 24 11.44 13.52 -21.19
N THR A 25 10.19 13.71 -21.62
CA THR A 25 9.77 14.91 -22.35
C THR A 25 8.97 15.89 -21.51
N GLY A 26 8.36 15.44 -20.40
CA GLY A 26 7.46 16.24 -19.57
C GLY A 26 6.06 16.38 -20.14
N ASP A 27 5.76 15.75 -21.27
CA ASP A 27 4.45 15.84 -21.91
C ASP A 27 3.37 15.14 -21.09
N MET A 28 2.17 15.71 -21.12
CA MET A 28 1.00 15.05 -20.57
C MET A 28 0.54 13.94 -21.50
N ARG A 29 0.40 12.75 -20.94
CA ARG A 29 -0.11 11.55 -21.60
C ARG A 29 -1.01 10.81 -20.64
N PHE A 30 -1.68 9.76 -21.10
CA PHE A 30 -2.37 8.86 -20.18
C PHE A 30 -2.06 7.42 -20.58
N ILE A 31 -1.40 6.68 -19.68
CA ILE A 31 -1.14 5.26 -19.84
C ILE A 31 -2.03 4.48 -18.88
N PRO A 32 -3.15 3.91 -19.37
CA PRO A 32 -4.12 3.22 -18.52
C PRO A 32 -3.51 2.09 -17.69
N HIS A 33 -2.61 1.31 -18.29
CA HIS A 33 -1.99 0.15 -17.65
C HIS A 33 -1.18 0.52 -16.39
N LEU A 34 -0.41 1.61 -16.44
CA LEU A 34 0.37 2.10 -15.30
C LEU A 34 -0.53 2.70 -14.23
N PHE A 35 -1.58 3.40 -14.63
CA PHE A 35 -2.55 3.98 -13.71
C PHE A 35 -3.29 2.88 -12.93
N TYR A 36 -3.95 1.95 -13.64
CA TYR A 36 -4.68 0.87 -13.00
C TYR A 36 -3.76 -0.10 -12.25
N GLY A 37 -2.53 -0.31 -12.75
CA GLY A 37 -1.51 -1.09 -12.04
C GLY A 37 -1.11 -0.45 -10.71
N GLY A 38 -0.86 0.85 -10.68
CA GLY A 38 -0.55 1.59 -9.44
C GLY A 38 -1.71 1.56 -8.44
N ILE A 39 -2.95 1.76 -8.91
CA ILE A 39 -4.16 1.66 -8.08
C ILE A 39 -4.32 0.25 -7.49
N ALA A 40 -4.18 -0.79 -8.32
CA ALA A 40 -4.25 -2.18 -7.86
C ALA A 40 -3.18 -2.50 -6.81
N GLY A 41 -1.95 -2.01 -7.02
CA GLY A 41 -0.85 -2.15 -6.06
C GLY A 41 -1.17 -1.51 -4.70
N ILE A 42 -1.72 -0.29 -4.70
CA ILE A 42 -2.15 0.40 -3.47
C ILE A 42 -3.22 -0.42 -2.73
N ILE A 43 -4.22 -0.94 -3.46
CA ILE A 43 -5.29 -1.76 -2.86
C ILE A 43 -4.71 -2.99 -2.15
N ILE A 44 -3.79 -3.72 -2.81
CA ILE A 44 -3.15 -4.90 -2.23
C ILE A 44 -2.39 -4.55 -0.94
N ILE A 45 -1.64 -3.45 -0.94
CA ILE A 45 -0.88 -2.97 0.23
C ILE A 45 -1.82 -2.68 1.41
N PHE A 46 -2.93 -1.99 1.14
CA PHE A 46 -3.93 -1.67 2.16
C PHE A 46 -4.60 -2.92 2.73
N LEU A 47 -4.99 -3.87 1.86
CA LEU A 47 -5.58 -5.14 2.28
C LEU A 47 -4.60 -5.94 3.16
N TYR A 48 -3.35 -6.07 2.73
CA TYR A 48 -2.31 -6.77 3.50
C TYR A 48 -2.08 -6.10 4.86
N SER A 49 -1.97 -4.78 4.89
CA SER A 49 -1.78 -4.01 6.13
C SER A 49 -2.96 -4.17 7.09
N SER A 50 -4.19 -4.08 6.56
CA SER A 50 -5.41 -4.26 7.35
C SER A 50 -5.47 -5.66 7.96
N TYR A 51 -5.13 -6.69 7.19
CA TYR A 51 -5.09 -8.07 7.70
C TYR A 51 -4.04 -8.24 8.81
N LYS A 52 -2.82 -7.73 8.60
CA LYS A 52 -1.73 -7.78 9.60
C LYS A 52 -2.13 -7.06 10.89
N GLU A 53 -2.75 -5.89 10.79
CA GLU A 53 -3.18 -5.13 11.96
C GLU A 53 -4.32 -5.81 12.73
N LYS A 54 -5.29 -6.40 12.02
CA LYS A 54 -6.36 -7.20 12.65
C LYS A 54 -5.78 -8.35 13.48
N LYS A 55 -4.81 -9.09 12.92
CA LYS A 55 -4.15 -10.19 13.63
C LYS A 55 -3.39 -9.71 14.87
N ALA A 56 -2.62 -8.62 14.74
CA ALA A 56 -1.88 -8.05 15.87
C ALA A 56 -2.81 -7.60 17.01
N ARG A 57 -3.97 -7.04 16.70
CA ARG A 57 -5.00 -6.67 17.70
C ARG A 57 -5.58 -7.89 18.41
N GLN A 58 -5.83 -8.98 17.68
CA GLN A 58 -6.33 -10.23 18.27
C GLN A 58 -5.32 -10.84 19.25
N GLU A 59 -4.04 -10.90 18.87
CA GLU A 59 -2.96 -11.42 19.72
C GLU A 59 -2.79 -10.58 20.99
N ALA A 60 -2.79 -9.24 20.87
CA ALA A 60 -2.72 -8.34 22.01
C ALA A 60 -3.89 -8.53 22.99
N ASN A 61 -5.11 -8.70 22.47
CA ASN A 61 -6.30 -8.96 23.28
C ASN A 61 -6.26 -10.34 23.96
N ALA A 62 -5.78 -11.38 23.26
CA ALA A 62 -5.62 -12.71 23.83
C ALA A 62 -4.59 -12.72 24.97
N LYS A 63 -3.46 -12.01 24.82
CA LYS A 63 -2.44 -11.86 25.87
C LYS A 63 -3.02 -11.17 27.11
N ARG A 64 -3.79 -10.10 26.93
CA ARG A 64 -4.50 -9.39 28.03
C ARG A 64 -5.51 -10.28 28.75
N ARG A 65 -6.22 -11.16 28.03
CA ARG A 65 -7.16 -12.11 28.64
C ARG A 65 -6.44 -13.20 29.43
N ARG A 66 -5.30 -13.70 28.94
CA ARG A 66 -4.47 -14.69 29.65
C ARG A 66 -3.80 -14.12 30.89
N SER A 67 -3.35 -12.86 30.88
CA SER A 67 -2.71 -12.26 32.07
C SER A 67 -3.70 -11.86 33.17
N LYS A 68 -5.01 -11.89 32.89
CA LYS A 68 -6.07 -11.63 33.87
C LYS A 68 -6.63 -12.90 34.52
N LYS A 69 -6.21 -14.09 34.06
CA LYS A 69 -6.63 -15.39 34.56
C LYS A 69 -5.48 -16.02 35.32
#